data_AF-A0ABD5MAE8-F1
#
_entry.id   AF-A0ABD5MAE8-F1
#
_cell.length_a   1.000
_cell.length_b   1.000
_cell.length_c   1.000
_cell.angle_alpha   90.00
_cell.angle_beta   90.00
_cell.angle_gamma   90.00
#
_symmetry.space_group_name_H-M   'P 1'
#
loop_
_entity.id
_entity.type
_entity.pdbx_description
1 polymer ?
#
loop_
_entity_poly.entity_id
_entity_poly.type
_entity_poly.pdbx_seq_one_letter_code
_entity_poly.pdbx_strand_id
1 'polypeptide(L)'
;MEFAVLGWPPEGPQLRLDYRRFAYAGKFVMSNTGKAVVREAEESAADDMIDDDSTAGDTAAADTVADDATAGADADFDVGVAAALAFNADRTEDATLWYRYVTVRDDAKGNGLGPRLAAFVAPRAADRGYDRLRIAVNNPFAYEAMYKAGFAWTGRETGVAELVLERPADPAAAAGRDRSGDRYRAGLDRFRARDSADPEASFLAAREGADPPAILADLADPTVDAVERPSTEADPSDPPADVDPDG
;
A
#
# COMPACT_ATOMS: atom_id res chain seq x y z
N MET A 1 -12.90 -3.61 -2.37
CA MET A 1 -11.56 -3.00 -2.22
C MET A 1 -10.53 -3.99 -2.73
N GLU A 2 -9.67 -3.55 -3.63
CA GLU A 2 -8.64 -4.35 -4.28
C GLU A 2 -7.25 -3.82 -3.93
N PHE A 3 -6.30 -4.72 -3.66
CA PHE A 3 -4.90 -4.36 -3.41
C PHE A 3 -4.07 -4.76 -4.62
N ALA A 4 -3.28 -3.84 -5.18
CA ALA A 4 -2.50 -4.11 -6.38
C ALA A 4 -1.10 -3.47 -6.30
N VAL A 5 -0.10 -4.16 -6.84
CA VAL A 5 1.21 -3.54 -7.14
C VAL A 5 1.22 -3.17 -8.62
N LEU A 6 1.31 -1.87 -8.91
CA LEU A 6 1.22 -1.33 -10.27
C LEU A 6 2.56 -1.37 -11.01
N GLY A 7 3.67 -1.48 -10.28
CA GLY A 7 5.01 -1.57 -10.87
C GLY A 7 6.11 -1.56 -9.82
N TRP A 8 7.33 -1.85 -10.26
CA TRP A 8 8.50 -2.03 -9.41
C TRP A 8 9.65 -1.14 -9.88
N PRO A 9 10.52 -0.65 -8.99
CA PRO A 9 11.73 0.04 -9.43
C PRO A 9 12.59 -0.87 -10.33
N PRO A 10 13.36 -0.31 -11.28
CA PRO A 10 13.51 1.12 -11.54
C PRO A 10 12.40 1.72 -12.41
N GLU A 11 11.47 0.91 -12.94
CA GLU A 11 10.42 1.34 -13.88
C GLU A 11 9.03 1.29 -13.21
N GLY A 12 8.61 2.41 -12.65
CA GLY A 12 7.32 2.54 -11.99
C GLY A 12 6.33 3.40 -12.78
N PRO A 13 5.02 3.09 -12.74
CA PRO A 13 4.01 3.93 -13.37
C PRO A 13 3.96 5.31 -12.71
N GLN A 14 3.43 6.33 -13.36
CA GLN A 14 3.05 7.57 -12.66
C GLN A 14 1.64 7.38 -12.08
N LEU A 15 1.38 7.98 -10.92
CA LEU A 15 0.06 7.96 -10.29
C LEU A 15 -0.30 9.39 -9.89
N ARG A 16 -1.41 9.91 -10.44
CA ARG A 16 -1.91 11.26 -10.22
C ARG A 16 -2.98 11.21 -9.13
N LEU A 17 -2.54 11.36 -7.89
CA LEU A 17 -3.45 11.47 -6.76
C LEU A 17 -3.96 12.91 -6.62
N ASP A 18 -5.23 13.06 -6.24
CA ASP A 18 -5.78 14.38 -5.90
C ASP A 18 -5.09 14.93 -4.64
N TYR A 19 -4.31 16.00 -4.81
CA TYR A 19 -3.57 16.66 -3.73
C TYR A 19 -4.46 17.26 -2.63
N ARG A 20 -5.75 17.44 -2.91
CA ARG A 20 -6.74 17.93 -1.95
C ARG A 20 -7.20 16.83 -0.99
N ARG A 21 -7.11 15.56 -1.41
CA ARG A 21 -7.57 14.38 -0.65
C ARG A 21 -6.45 13.50 -0.14
N PHE A 22 -5.23 13.68 -0.66
CA PHE A 22 -4.06 12.88 -0.33
C PHE A 22 -2.89 13.74 0.13
N ALA A 23 -2.34 13.41 1.30
CA ALA A 23 -1.00 13.85 1.64
C ALA A 23 0.03 13.27 0.65
N TYR A 24 1.08 14.02 0.36
CA TYR A 24 2.19 13.58 -0.52
C TYR A 24 1.80 13.22 -1.97
N ALA A 25 0.64 13.63 -2.47
CA ALA A 25 0.18 13.31 -3.83
C ALA A 25 1.25 13.54 -4.92
N GLY A 26 1.94 14.70 -4.88
CA GLY A 26 3.03 15.02 -5.81
C GLY A 26 4.28 14.14 -5.72
N LYS A 27 4.37 13.22 -4.76
CA LYS A 27 5.45 12.22 -4.67
C LYS A 27 5.16 10.95 -5.49
N PHE A 28 3.91 10.78 -5.92
CA PHE A 28 3.46 9.60 -6.68
C PHE A 28 3.54 9.79 -8.20
N VAL A 29 3.90 10.98 -8.70
CA VAL A 29 4.12 11.21 -10.14
C VAL A 29 5.52 10.80 -10.63
N MET A 30 6.43 10.39 -9.73
CA MET A 30 7.80 10.01 -10.08
C MET A 30 7.83 8.63 -10.74
N SER A 31 8.44 8.48 -11.92
CA SER A 31 8.45 7.22 -12.68
C SER A 31 9.53 6.21 -12.27
N ASN A 32 10.38 6.52 -11.28
CA ASN A 32 11.49 5.65 -10.85
C ASN A 32 11.23 4.87 -9.56
N THR A 33 10.00 4.94 -9.04
CA THR A 33 9.59 4.25 -7.81
C THR A 33 8.50 3.24 -8.11
N GLY A 34 8.60 2.06 -7.52
CA GLY A 34 7.49 1.11 -7.51
C GLY A 34 6.30 1.66 -6.73
N LYS A 35 5.10 1.21 -7.08
CA LYS A 35 3.84 1.70 -6.54
C LYS A 35 2.90 0.56 -6.25
N ALA A 36 2.25 0.63 -5.11
CA ALA A 36 1.10 -0.20 -4.77
C ALA A 36 -0.07 0.68 -4.35
N VAL A 37 -1.28 0.20 -4.59
CA VAL A 37 -2.52 0.93 -4.29
C VAL A 37 -3.55 0.03 -3.65
N VAL A 38 -4.50 0.66 -2.95
CA VAL A 38 -5.81 0.10 -2.67
C VAL A 38 -6.81 0.83 -3.56
N ARG A 39 -7.57 0.09 -4.37
CA ARG A 39 -8.67 0.61 -5.17
C ARG A 39 -10.01 0.30 -4.51
N GLU A 40 -10.96 1.21 -4.65
CA GLU A 40 -12.36 0.91 -4.36
C GLU A 40 -12.88 -0.04 -5.44
N ALA A 41 -13.77 -0.96 -5.05
CA ALA A 41 -14.44 -1.76 -6.06
C ALA A 41 -15.39 -0.82 -6.78
N GLU A 42 -15.36 -0.78 -8.11
CA GLU A 42 -16.40 -0.09 -8.85
C GLU A 42 -17.70 -0.81 -8.53
N GLU A 43 -18.63 -0.13 -7.84
CA GLU A 43 -20.02 -0.57 -7.81
C GLU A 43 -20.43 -0.65 -9.27
N SER A 44 -20.56 -1.88 -9.78
CA SER A 44 -20.95 -2.12 -11.15
C SER A 44 -22.20 -1.31 -11.40
N ALA A 45 -22.13 -0.34 -12.31
CA ALA A 45 -23.23 0.53 -12.72
C ALA A 45 -24.34 -0.28 -13.43
N ALA A 46 -24.92 -1.25 -12.74
CA ALA A 46 -25.84 -2.24 -13.25
C ALA A 46 -27.21 -2.20 -12.55
N ASP A 47 -27.46 -1.24 -11.64
CA ASP A 47 -28.73 -1.15 -10.90
C ASP A 47 -29.59 0.08 -11.23
N ASP A 48 -29.18 0.95 -12.16
CA ASP A 48 -29.98 2.10 -12.62
C ASP A 48 -30.49 1.94 -14.08
N MET A 49 -30.95 0.73 -14.41
CA MET A 49 -31.88 0.53 -15.53
C MET A 49 -33.24 0.12 -14.95
N ILE A 50 -33.91 1.05 -14.27
CA ILE A 50 -35.37 1.00 -14.12
C ILE A 50 -35.94 1.55 -15.42
N ASP A 51 -36.27 0.62 -16.31
CA ASP A 51 -37.21 0.83 -17.40
C ASP A 51 -38.61 0.86 -16.76
N ASP A 52 -39.23 2.04 -16.65
CA ASP A 52 -40.69 2.10 -16.60
C ASP A 52 -41.23 3.30 -17.39
N ASP A 53 -42.22 2.95 -18.19
CA ASP A 53 -42.72 3.62 -19.37
C ASP A 53 -43.78 4.68 -19.01
N SER A 54 -43.61 5.87 -19.62
CA SER A 54 -44.57 6.95 -19.91
C SER A 54 -45.72 7.29 -18.95
N THR A 55 -45.79 8.57 -18.54
CA THR A 55 -46.94 9.42 -18.93
C THR A 55 -46.59 10.91 -18.94
N ALA A 56 -47.02 11.60 -20.00
CA ALA A 56 -46.80 13.02 -20.26
C ALA A 56 -47.37 13.95 -19.17
N GLY A 57 -46.60 14.98 -18.81
CA GLY A 57 -47.00 16.05 -17.91
C GLY A 57 -46.12 17.29 -18.09
N ASP A 58 -46.58 18.17 -18.97
CA ASP A 58 -46.11 19.54 -19.20
C ASP A 58 -46.12 20.37 -17.90
N THR A 59 -44.96 20.89 -17.45
CA THR A 59 -44.71 22.34 -17.22
C THR A 59 -43.46 22.64 -16.36
N ALA A 60 -42.81 23.74 -16.74
CA ALA A 60 -41.98 24.64 -15.94
C ALA A 60 -40.52 24.24 -15.65
N ALA A 61 -39.64 24.88 -16.42
CA ALA A 61 -38.20 24.98 -16.24
C ALA A 61 -37.82 25.38 -14.79
N ALA A 62 -37.16 24.46 -14.10
CA ALA A 62 -36.29 24.77 -12.98
C ALA A 62 -34.85 24.54 -13.47
N ASP A 63 -34.14 25.66 -13.59
CA ASP A 63 -32.74 25.78 -13.96
C ASP A 63 -31.89 25.04 -12.91
N THR A 64 -31.73 23.73 -13.10
CA THR A 64 -30.82 22.91 -12.32
C THR A 64 -29.52 22.91 -13.09
N VAL A 65 -28.71 23.94 -12.85
CA VAL A 65 -27.28 23.91 -13.11
C VAL A 65 -26.69 22.81 -12.25
N ALA A 66 -26.73 21.57 -12.76
CA ALA A 66 -25.85 20.51 -12.33
C ALA A 66 -24.43 21.04 -12.52
N ASP A 67 -23.68 21.06 -11.42
CA ASP A 67 -22.32 21.57 -11.32
C ASP A 67 -21.34 20.66 -12.10
N ASP A 68 -21.40 20.73 -13.43
CA ASP A 68 -20.55 20.03 -14.40
C ASP A 68 -19.08 20.52 -14.36
N ALA A 69 -18.77 21.48 -13.49
CA ALA A 69 -17.41 22.02 -13.34
C ALA A 69 -16.47 21.10 -12.54
N THR A 70 -16.99 20.10 -11.82
CA THR A 70 -16.15 19.13 -11.07
C THR A 70 -15.74 17.90 -11.90
N ALA A 71 -16.57 17.46 -12.85
CA ALA A 71 -16.28 16.31 -13.70
C ALA A 71 -15.05 16.52 -14.62
N GLY A 72 -14.82 17.76 -15.07
CA GLY A 72 -13.68 18.11 -15.94
C GLY A 72 -12.32 18.20 -15.23
N ALA A 73 -12.28 18.42 -13.92
CA ALA A 73 -11.03 18.48 -13.15
C ALA A 73 -10.61 17.11 -12.57
N ASP A 74 -11.59 16.22 -12.33
CA ASP A 74 -11.37 14.88 -11.80
C ASP A 74 -10.93 13.86 -12.87
N ALA A 75 -11.17 14.13 -14.16
CA ALA A 75 -10.73 13.28 -15.27
C ALA A 75 -9.19 13.08 -15.35
N ASP A 76 -8.45 13.93 -14.65
CA ASP A 76 -6.99 13.95 -14.64
C ASP A 76 -6.36 13.16 -13.46
N PHE A 77 -7.18 12.69 -12.50
CA PHE A 77 -6.73 12.01 -11.29
C PHE A 77 -7.18 10.54 -11.26
N ASP A 78 -6.41 9.71 -10.55
CA ASP A 78 -6.73 8.31 -10.29
C ASP A 78 -7.83 8.18 -9.21
N VAL A 79 -9.06 8.58 -9.53
CA VAL A 79 -10.18 8.75 -8.59
C VAL A 79 -10.56 7.48 -7.80
N GLY A 80 -10.37 6.30 -8.39
CA GLY A 80 -10.66 5.01 -7.73
C GLY A 80 -9.63 4.56 -6.68
N VAL A 81 -8.57 5.34 -6.44
CA VAL A 81 -7.56 5.00 -5.43
C VAL A 81 -8.01 5.49 -4.06
N ALA A 82 -7.97 4.60 -3.05
CA ALA A 82 -8.23 4.92 -1.65
C ALA A 82 -6.94 5.01 -0.80
N ALA A 83 -5.88 4.29 -1.18
CA ALA A 83 -4.57 4.39 -0.54
C ALA A 83 -3.45 4.08 -1.53
N ALA A 84 -2.26 4.62 -1.29
CA ALA A 84 -1.10 4.40 -2.13
C ALA A 84 0.19 4.29 -1.32
N LEU A 85 1.11 3.45 -1.80
CA LEU A 85 2.44 3.22 -1.24
C LEU A 85 3.48 3.31 -2.36
N ALA A 86 4.47 4.20 -2.22
CA ALA A 86 5.62 4.30 -3.10
C ALA A 86 6.88 3.72 -2.45
N PHE A 87 7.68 2.99 -3.24
CA PHE A 87 8.89 2.31 -2.75
C PHE A 87 10.03 2.28 -3.78
N ASN A 88 11.27 2.11 -3.33
CA ASN A 88 12.45 1.97 -4.17
C ASN A 88 13.51 1.07 -3.51
N ALA A 89 14.40 0.50 -4.31
CA ALA A 89 15.57 -0.22 -3.79
C ALA A 89 16.49 0.74 -3.02
N ASP A 90 17.14 0.24 -1.97
CA ASP A 90 18.30 0.90 -1.37
C ASP A 90 19.41 1.04 -2.41
N ARG A 91 20.21 2.10 -2.32
CA ARG A 91 21.29 2.37 -3.30
C ARG A 91 22.60 1.65 -2.98
N THR A 92 22.69 1.07 -1.78
CA THR A 92 23.90 0.48 -1.21
C THR A 92 23.68 -0.96 -0.76
N GLU A 93 22.43 -1.34 -0.47
CA GLU A 93 22.03 -2.67 -0.02
C GLU A 93 20.98 -3.26 -0.96
N ASP A 94 21.38 -3.98 -2.01
CA ASP A 94 20.48 -4.45 -3.07
C ASP A 94 19.30 -5.30 -2.58
N ALA A 95 19.46 -6.02 -1.46
CA ALA A 95 18.42 -6.83 -0.83
C ALA A 95 17.45 -6.02 0.08
N THR A 96 17.60 -4.70 0.15
CA THR A 96 16.78 -3.81 0.98
C THR A 96 15.85 -2.95 0.12
N LEU A 97 14.55 -2.98 0.43
CA LEU A 97 13.53 -2.13 -0.20
C LEU A 97 13.04 -1.05 0.79
N TRP A 98 13.05 0.21 0.36
CA TRP A 98 12.54 1.33 1.14
C TRP A 98 11.12 1.66 0.76
N TYR A 99 10.22 1.64 1.73
CA TYR A 99 8.92 2.32 1.64
C TYR A 99 9.16 3.80 1.91
N ARG A 100 8.76 4.64 0.95
CA ARG A 100 9.06 6.08 0.96
C ARG A 100 7.87 6.90 1.40
N TYR A 101 6.70 6.59 0.86
CA TYR A 101 5.48 7.35 1.11
C TYR A 101 4.32 6.38 1.22
N VAL A 102 3.55 6.48 2.31
CA VAL A 102 2.26 5.84 2.46
C VAL A 102 1.24 6.96 2.60
N THR A 103 0.18 6.92 1.81
CA THR A 103 -0.90 7.90 1.88
C THR A 103 -2.26 7.23 1.74
N VAL A 104 -3.27 7.82 2.37
CA VAL A 104 -4.66 7.33 2.39
C VAL A 104 -5.55 8.52 2.13
N ARG A 105 -6.58 8.32 1.30
CA ARG A 105 -7.58 9.34 0.96
C ARG A 105 -8.30 9.79 2.23
N ASP A 106 -8.58 11.07 2.35
CA ASP A 106 -9.08 11.67 3.60
C ASP A 106 -10.35 11.00 4.15
N ASP A 107 -11.30 10.65 3.28
CA ASP A 107 -12.54 9.94 3.59
C ASP A 107 -12.35 8.45 3.94
N ALA A 108 -11.24 7.86 3.52
CA ALA A 108 -10.89 6.46 3.78
C ALA A 108 -9.94 6.26 4.99
N LYS A 109 -9.52 7.36 5.65
CA LYS A 109 -8.67 7.32 6.85
C LYS A 109 -9.38 6.62 8.01
N GLY A 110 -8.58 6.02 8.90
CA GLY A 110 -9.09 5.27 10.06
C GLY A 110 -9.34 3.78 9.79
N ASN A 111 -9.55 3.37 8.54
CA ASN A 111 -9.84 1.98 8.16
C ASN A 111 -8.60 1.05 8.08
N GLY A 112 -7.44 1.53 8.51
CA GLY A 112 -6.19 0.75 8.50
C GLY A 112 -5.63 0.44 7.11
N LEU A 113 -6.02 1.17 6.06
CA LEU A 113 -5.56 0.91 4.68
C LEU A 113 -4.04 1.02 4.51
N GLY A 114 -3.42 2.05 5.09
CA GLY A 114 -1.96 2.23 5.05
C GLY A 114 -1.16 1.01 5.54
N PRO A 115 -1.37 0.53 6.77
CA PRO A 115 -0.64 -0.64 7.27
C PRO A 115 -1.04 -1.95 6.58
N ARG A 116 -2.29 -2.10 6.12
CA ARG A 116 -2.70 -3.25 5.30
C ARG A 116 -1.97 -3.28 3.95
N LEU A 117 -1.83 -2.12 3.29
CA LEU A 117 -1.11 -2.00 2.03
C LEU A 117 0.39 -2.27 2.22
N ALA A 118 0.99 -1.77 3.30
CA ALA A 118 2.38 -2.08 3.64
C ALA A 118 2.61 -3.58 3.93
N ALA A 119 1.67 -4.24 4.61
CA ALA A 119 1.74 -5.69 4.82
C ALA A 119 1.59 -6.46 3.49
N PHE A 120 0.66 -6.05 2.64
CA PHE A 120 0.39 -6.65 1.32
C PHE A 120 1.61 -6.65 0.37
N VAL A 121 2.41 -5.57 0.37
CA VAL A 121 3.59 -5.45 -0.49
C VAL A 121 4.75 -6.33 -0.01
N ALA A 122 4.80 -6.69 1.27
CA ALA A 122 5.96 -7.36 1.85
C ALA A 122 6.27 -8.75 1.26
N PRO A 123 5.35 -9.72 1.19
CA PRO A 123 5.63 -11.02 0.58
C PRO A 123 5.97 -10.88 -0.93
N ARG A 124 5.31 -9.96 -1.63
CA ARG A 124 5.60 -9.67 -3.06
C ARG A 124 7.00 -9.10 -3.30
N ALA A 125 7.57 -8.43 -2.29
CA ALA A 125 8.95 -7.99 -2.32
C ALA A 125 9.91 -9.18 -2.08
N ALA A 126 9.54 -10.13 -1.21
CA ALA A 126 10.30 -11.36 -0.99
C ALA A 126 10.38 -12.20 -2.28
N ASP A 127 9.27 -12.32 -3.01
CA ASP A 127 9.21 -13.00 -4.33
C ASP A 127 10.15 -12.38 -5.37
N ARG A 128 10.58 -11.13 -5.14
CA ARG A 128 11.53 -10.40 -5.98
C ARG A 128 12.98 -10.44 -5.48
N GLY A 129 13.25 -11.17 -4.40
CA GLY A 129 14.58 -11.30 -3.81
C GLY A 129 14.96 -10.17 -2.85
N TYR A 130 14.00 -9.36 -2.39
CA TYR A 130 14.26 -8.45 -1.27
C TYR A 130 14.13 -9.22 0.04
N ASP A 131 15.15 -9.15 0.88
CA ASP A 131 15.12 -9.78 2.20
C ASP A 131 14.57 -8.84 3.27
N ARG A 132 14.78 -7.52 3.09
CA ARG A 132 14.52 -6.50 4.11
C ARG A 132 13.72 -5.33 3.57
N LEU A 133 12.79 -4.86 4.38
CA LEU A 133 11.98 -3.68 4.15
C LEU A 133 12.32 -2.63 5.20
N ARG A 134 12.48 -1.38 4.77
CA ARG A 134 12.76 -0.21 5.62
C ARG A 134 11.74 0.89 5.39
N ILE A 135 11.42 1.62 6.45
CA ILE A 135 10.66 2.87 6.36
C ILE A 135 11.16 3.84 7.42
N ALA A 136 11.20 5.12 7.09
CA ALA A 136 11.47 6.21 8.04
C ALA A 136 10.17 6.96 8.31
N VAL A 137 9.78 7.10 9.59
CA VAL A 137 8.52 7.75 9.98
C VAL A 137 8.76 8.88 10.95
N ASN A 138 8.08 10.01 10.78
CA ASN A 138 8.28 11.21 11.59
C ASN A 138 7.16 11.51 12.58
N ASN A 139 6.09 10.70 12.59
CA ASN A 139 4.93 10.92 13.46
C ASN A 139 4.48 9.60 14.13
N PRO A 140 3.86 9.68 15.32
CA PRO A 140 3.51 8.50 16.10
C PRO A 140 2.39 7.65 15.49
N PHE A 141 1.50 8.23 14.68
CA PHE A 141 0.46 7.47 13.97
C PHE A 141 1.05 6.53 12.92
N ALA A 142 2.02 7.03 12.13
CA ALA A 142 2.74 6.23 11.14
C ALA A 142 3.60 5.16 11.81
N TYR A 143 4.23 5.48 12.94
CA TYR A 143 4.98 4.51 13.76
C TYR A 143 4.08 3.34 14.18
N GLU A 144 2.93 3.62 14.79
CA GLU A 144 1.94 2.61 15.17
C GLU A 144 1.44 1.79 13.98
N ALA A 145 1.12 2.47 12.86
CA ALA A 145 0.69 1.80 11.65
C ALA A 145 1.75 0.80 11.15
N MET A 146 3.02 1.19 11.12
CA MET A 146 4.07 0.29 10.65
C MET A 146 4.30 -0.90 11.61
N TYR A 147 4.10 -0.73 12.92
CA TYR A 147 4.06 -1.87 13.85
C TYR A 147 2.92 -2.83 13.53
N LYS A 148 1.72 -2.34 13.19
CA LYS A 148 0.61 -3.17 12.67
C LYS A 148 1.00 -3.92 11.39
N ALA A 149 1.81 -3.30 10.52
CA ALA A 149 2.30 -3.90 9.28
C ALA A 149 3.51 -4.84 9.44
N GLY A 150 3.90 -5.19 10.67
CA GLY A 150 4.98 -6.13 10.90
C GLY A 150 6.35 -5.48 11.17
N PHE A 151 6.48 -4.16 11.06
CA PHE A 151 7.75 -3.45 11.29
C PHE A 151 8.08 -3.29 12.78
N ALA A 152 9.35 -3.07 13.07
CA ALA A 152 9.85 -2.77 14.41
C ALA A 152 10.87 -1.62 14.33
N TRP A 153 10.93 -0.77 15.34
CA TRP A 153 11.94 0.29 15.42
C TRP A 153 13.34 -0.30 15.53
N THR A 154 14.30 0.24 14.79
CA THR A 154 15.68 -0.27 14.80
C THR A 154 16.55 0.39 15.88
N GLY A 155 16.00 1.33 16.67
CA GLY A 155 16.79 2.20 17.54
C GLY A 155 17.48 3.36 16.82
N ARG A 156 17.35 3.45 15.49
CA ARG A 156 18.01 4.47 14.65
C ARG A 156 17.05 5.61 14.33
N GLU A 157 17.63 6.79 14.19
CA GLU A 157 16.96 7.98 13.67
C GLU A 157 17.67 8.48 12.42
N THR A 158 16.92 9.12 11.53
CA THR A 158 17.43 9.79 10.32
C THR A 158 16.91 11.22 10.26
N GLY A 159 17.68 12.11 9.63
CA GLY A 159 17.23 13.46 9.24
C GLY A 159 16.46 14.22 10.32
N VAL A 160 15.31 14.81 9.93
CA VAL A 160 14.42 15.64 10.77
C VAL A 160 13.58 14.74 11.70
N ALA A 161 14.24 14.05 12.61
CA ALA A 161 13.61 13.23 13.65
C ALA A 161 12.75 12.07 13.10
N GLU A 162 13.14 11.46 11.99
CA GLU A 162 12.49 10.24 11.51
C GLU A 162 13.03 9.03 12.26
N LEU A 163 12.15 8.13 12.70
CA LEU A 163 12.53 6.84 13.25
C LEU A 163 12.58 5.79 12.14
N VAL A 164 13.67 5.02 12.06
CA VAL A 164 13.80 3.94 11.08
C VAL A 164 13.19 2.67 11.64
N LEU A 165 12.26 2.09 10.89
CA LEU A 165 11.61 0.83 11.21
C LEU A 165 11.92 -0.20 10.13
N GLU A 166 12.01 -1.47 10.55
CA GLU A 166 12.37 -2.59 9.69
C GLU A 166 11.48 -3.81 9.86
N ARG A 167 11.32 -4.54 8.75
CA ARG A 167 10.88 -5.94 8.74
C ARG A 167 11.61 -6.74 7.66
N PRO A 168 11.79 -8.07 7.80
CA PRO A 168 12.03 -8.91 6.66
C PRO A 168 10.81 -8.85 5.74
N ALA A 169 11.08 -9.03 4.46
CA ALA A 169 10.04 -9.15 3.46
C ALA A 169 9.25 -10.45 3.70
N ASP A 170 9.96 -11.57 3.86
CA ASP A 170 9.38 -12.87 4.20
C ASP A 170 8.97 -12.92 5.70
N PRO A 171 7.67 -13.15 6.00
CA PRO A 171 7.20 -13.38 7.37
C PRO A 171 7.87 -14.57 8.07
N ALA A 172 8.29 -15.62 7.35
CA ALA A 172 8.99 -16.77 7.94
C ALA A 172 10.36 -16.36 8.52
N ALA A 173 11.01 -15.36 7.93
CA ALA A 173 12.25 -14.77 8.44
C ALA A 173 12.03 -13.78 9.61
N ALA A 174 10.79 -13.63 10.10
CA ALA A 174 10.48 -12.74 11.24
C ALA A 174 11.06 -13.19 12.57
N ALA A 175 11.47 -14.47 12.68
CA ALA A 175 12.04 -15.03 13.90
C ALA A 175 13.24 -14.22 14.40
N GLY A 176 13.28 -13.95 15.71
CA GLY A 176 14.39 -13.23 16.35
C GLY A 176 14.33 -11.70 16.27
N ARG A 177 13.32 -11.12 15.61
CA ARG A 177 13.08 -9.67 15.74
C ARG A 177 12.53 -9.32 17.10
N ASP A 178 13.23 -8.43 17.78
CA ASP A 178 12.72 -7.78 18.97
C ASP A 178 11.63 -6.78 18.56
N ARG A 179 10.39 -7.18 18.87
CA ARG A 179 9.18 -6.37 18.89
C ARG A 179 8.63 -6.30 20.33
N SER A 180 9.51 -6.21 21.32
CA SER A 180 9.09 -6.11 22.71
C SER A 180 8.29 -4.83 22.97
N GLY A 181 7.47 -4.88 24.03
CA GLY A 181 6.85 -3.70 24.62
C GLY A 181 7.86 -2.59 24.89
N ASP A 182 9.04 -2.93 25.43
CA ASP A 182 10.08 -1.96 25.76
C ASP A 182 10.60 -1.22 24.52
N ARG A 183 10.92 -1.96 23.44
CA ARG A 183 11.36 -1.33 22.20
C ARG A 183 10.27 -0.48 21.55
N TYR A 184 9.03 -0.96 21.55
CA TYR A 184 7.90 -0.22 21.02
C TYR A 184 7.72 1.11 21.75
N ARG A 185 7.68 1.07 23.09
CA ARG A 185 7.54 2.26 23.95
C ARG A 185 8.74 3.20 23.83
N ALA A 186 9.97 2.68 23.79
CA ALA A 186 11.17 3.51 23.63
C ALA A 186 11.18 4.34 22.34
N GLY A 187 10.59 3.83 21.25
CA GLY A 187 10.38 4.63 20.04
C GLY A 187 9.27 5.67 20.19
N LEU A 188 8.16 5.35 20.87
CA LEU A 188 7.12 6.34 21.19
C LEU A 188 7.65 7.48 22.09
N ASP A 189 8.57 7.18 23.00
CA ASP A 189 9.21 8.18 23.86
C ASP A 189 10.00 9.23 23.06
N ARG A 190 10.54 8.86 21.88
CA ARG A 190 11.18 9.83 20.96
C ARG A 190 10.19 10.83 20.39
N PHE A 191 8.92 10.46 20.24
CA PHE A 191 7.87 11.40 19.85
C PHE A 191 7.39 12.21 21.05
N ARG A 192 7.27 11.61 22.25
CA ARG A 192 6.90 12.34 23.49
C ARG A 192 7.88 13.44 23.87
N ALA A 193 9.16 13.27 23.55
CA ALA A 193 10.19 14.28 23.78
C ALA A 193 10.08 15.51 22.87
N ARG A 194 9.15 15.51 21.90
CA ARG A 194 8.93 16.61 20.93
C ARG A 194 7.73 17.43 21.34
N ASP A 195 7.76 18.72 21.01
CA ASP A 195 6.59 19.57 21.10
C ASP A 195 5.54 19.09 20.07
N SER A 196 4.44 18.54 20.56
CA SER A 196 3.42 17.87 19.78
C SER A 196 2.05 18.41 20.19
N ALA A 197 1.24 18.79 19.23
CA ALA A 197 -0.15 19.21 19.48
C ALA A 197 -1.09 18.01 19.49
N ASP A 198 -2.32 18.21 19.95
CA ASP A 198 -3.38 17.24 19.67
C ASP A 198 -3.63 17.17 18.15
N PRO A 199 -3.83 15.96 17.59
CA PRO A 199 -4.16 14.71 18.28
C PRO A 199 -2.96 13.84 18.72
N GLU A 200 -1.71 14.24 18.44
CA GLU A 200 -0.53 13.41 18.72
C GLU A 200 -0.27 13.23 20.22
N ALA A 201 -0.42 14.29 21.01
CA ALA A 201 -0.23 14.24 22.46
C ALA A 201 -1.20 13.25 23.12
N SER A 202 -2.50 13.36 22.82
CA SER A 202 -3.53 12.42 23.29
C SER A 202 -3.25 10.97 22.85
N PHE A 203 -2.81 10.77 21.61
CA PHE A 203 -2.46 9.45 21.09
C PHE A 203 -1.30 8.81 21.85
N LEU A 204 -0.25 9.59 22.15
CA LEU A 204 0.92 9.13 22.89
C LEU A 204 0.59 8.84 24.36
N ALA A 205 -0.22 9.67 25.01
CA ALA A 205 -0.66 9.46 26.38
C ALA A 205 -1.44 8.14 26.54
N ALA A 206 -2.34 7.84 25.59
CA ALA A 206 -3.11 6.59 25.58
C ALA A 206 -2.25 5.31 25.40
N ARG A 207 -0.95 5.45 25.10
CA ARG A 207 0.00 4.36 24.87
C ARG A 207 1.11 4.31 25.91
N GLU A 208 0.91 4.97 27.04
CA GLU A 208 1.79 4.80 28.20
C GLU A 208 1.63 3.37 28.75
N GLY A 209 2.74 2.64 28.88
CA GLY A 209 2.73 1.24 29.31
C GLY A 209 2.12 0.23 28.32
N ALA A 210 1.68 0.66 27.13
CA ALA A 210 1.09 -0.23 26.13
C ALA A 210 2.13 -1.17 25.51
N ASP A 211 1.67 -2.37 25.15
CA ASP A 211 2.40 -3.30 24.29
C ASP A 211 2.17 -2.96 22.81
N PRO A 212 3.06 -3.39 21.89
CA PRO A 212 2.89 -3.15 20.47
C PRO A 212 1.58 -3.76 19.95
N PRO A 213 0.97 -3.14 18.94
CA PRO A 213 -0.24 -3.68 18.33
C PRO A 213 0.04 -5.04 17.68
N ALA A 214 -1.00 -5.87 17.62
CA ALA A 214 -0.98 -7.12 16.89
C ALA A 214 -0.61 -6.88 15.41
N ILE A 215 0.11 -7.83 14.83
CA ILE A 215 0.45 -7.81 13.41
C ILE A 215 -0.81 -8.11 12.62
N LEU A 216 -1.10 -7.30 11.60
CA LEU A 216 -2.15 -7.61 10.64
C LEU A 216 -1.76 -8.90 9.92
N ALA A 217 -2.66 -9.87 9.89
CA ALA A 217 -2.46 -11.07 9.10
C ALA A 217 -2.17 -10.68 7.65
N ASP A 218 -1.19 -11.33 7.02
CA ASP A 218 -0.88 -11.07 5.63
C ASP A 218 -2.16 -11.30 4.81
N LEU A 219 -2.52 -10.29 4.01
CA LEU A 219 -3.56 -10.41 3.00
C LEU A 219 -2.99 -11.30 1.89
N ALA A 220 -3.00 -12.61 2.14
CA ALA A 220 -2.76 -13.63 1.12
C ALA A 220 -3.93 -13.56 0.13
N ASP A 221 -3.74 -12.70 -0.88
CA ASP A 221 -4.40 -12.61 -2.17
C ASP A 221 -5.94 -12.67 -2.27
N PRO A 222 -6.57 -11.54 -2.66
CA PRO A 222 -7.80 -11.60 -3.42
C PRO A 222 -7.66 -10.85 -4.76
N THR A 223 -6.71 -11.24 -5.63
CA THR A 223 -6.83 -11.20 -7.11
C THR A 223 -5.49 -11.53 -7.79
N VAL A 224 -5.27 -12.81 -8.10
CA VAL A 224 -4.34 -13.22 -9.17
C VAL A 224 -5.17 -13.73 -10.35
N ASP A 225 -5.38 -12.87 -11.34
CA ASP A 225 -5.28 -13.25 -12.74
C ASP A 225 -5.42 -12.01 -13.63
N ALA A 226 -4.28 -11.40 -13.95
CA ALA A 226 -4.10 -10.66 -15.18
C ALA A 226 -2.66 -10.87 -15.63
N VAL A 227 -2.53 -11.40 -16.84
CA VAL A 227 -1.32 -11.69 -17.62
C VAL A 227 -0.84 -13.15 -17.51
N GLU A 228 -1.46 -13.97 -18.37
CA GLU A 228 -0.84 -15.11 -19.06
C GLU A 228 0.66 -14.90 -19.25
N ARG A 229 1.46 -15.82 -18.69
CA ARG A 229 2.77 -16.11 -19.26
C ARG A 229 2.55 -17.15 -20.37
N PRO A 230 3.09 -16.96 -21.58
CA PRO A 230 3.01 -18.01 -22.59
C PRO A 230 3.72 -19.25 -22.05
N SER A 231 2.97 -20.34 -21.95
CA SER A 231 3.53 -21.66 -21.71
C SER A 231 4.49 -21.95 -22.86
N THR A 232 5.74 -22.24 -22.53
CA THR A 232 6.70 -22.71 -23.54
C THR A 232 6.20 -24.07 -24.00
N GLU A 233 5.67 -24.14 -25.23
CA GLU A 233 5.40 -25.41 -25.90
C GLU A 233 6.70 -26.22 -25.91
N ALA A 234 6.67 -27.38 -25.26
CA ALA A 234 7.67 -28.40 -25.45
C ALA A 234 7.48 -28.96 -26.87
N ASP A 235 8.51 -28.80 -27.70
CA ASP A 235 8.67 -29.37 -29.03
C ASP A 235 8.48 -30.91 -28.99
N PRO A 236 7.47 -31.48 -29.65
CA PRO A 236 7.27 -32.92 -29.72
C PRO A 236 8.11 -33.50 -30.86
N SER A 237 9.44 -33.43 -30.73
CA SER A 237 10.39 -34.01 -31.68
C SER A 237 11.51 -34.75 -30.94
N ASP A 238 11.14 -35.67 -30.04
CA ASP A 238 12.06 -36.66 -29.50
C ASP A 238 11.48 -38.06 -29.73
N PRO A 239 12.05 -38.89 -30.64
CA PRO A 239 11.56 -40.24 -30.86
C PRO A 239 11.93 -41.13 -29.66
N PRO A 240 11.07 -42.09 -29.26
CA PRO A 240 11.38 -42.98 -28.16
C PRO A 240 12.61 -43.83 -28.48
N ALA A 241 13.54 -43.90 -27.52
CA ALA A 241 14.71 -44.76 -27.57
C ALA A 241 14.31 -46.22 -27.83
N ASP A 242 14.97 -46.83 -28.81
CA ASP A 242 14.89 -48.25 -29.09
C ASP A 242 15.21 -49.05 -27.83
N VAL A 243 14.26 -49.92 -27.48
CA VAL A 243 14.45 -51.00 -26.51
C VAL A 243 15.23 -52.09 -27.22
N ASP A 244 16.49 -52.29 -26.85
CA ASP A 244 17.23 -53.51 -27.19
C ASP A 244 16.69 -54.68 -26.35
N PRO A 245 16.21 -55.77 -26.97
CA PRO A 245 16.03 -57.04 -26.29
C PRO A 245 17.26 -57.93 -26.57
N ASP A 246 17.99 -58.27 -25.52
CA ASP A 246 19.03 -59.31 -25.44
C ASP A 246 20.32 -59.10 -26.27
N GLY A 247 21.43 -58.84 -25.56
CA GLY A 247 22.81 -58.87 -26.06
C GLY A 247 23.85 -58.55 -24.99
#